data_AF-A0A844HPX3-F1
#
_entry.id   AF-A0A844HPX3-F1
#
_cell.length_a   1.000
_cell.length_b   1.000
_cell.length_c   1.000
_cell.angle_alpha   90.00
_cell.angle_beta   90.00
_cell.angle_gamma   90.00
#
_symmetry.space_group_name_H-M   'P 1'
#
loop_
_entity.id
_entity.type
_entity.pdbx_description
1 polymer ?
#
loop_
_entity_poly.entity_id
_entity_poly.type
_entity_poly.pdbx_seq_one_letter_code
_entity_poly.pdbx_strand_id
1 'polypeptide(L)'
;MHAAALSGPARSRTTTAANNTNHGLLLRVRAYFAGRRVERRTLEELGMTTNRELADLGLSRYDVPRIAALAGRQAAEKFLSA
;
A
#
# COMPACT_ATOMS: atom_id res chain seq x y z
N MET A 1 43.19 34.28 -30.53
CA MET A 1 42.09 34.82 -31.35
C MET A 1 41.11 33.68 -31.63
N HIS A 2 39.87 33.79 -31.08
CA HIS A 2 38.60 33.14 -31.47
C HIS A 2 38.52 31.59 -31.45
N ALA A 3 37.80 30.97 -30.49
CA ALA A 3 36.36 30.61 -30.51
C ALA A 3 36.06 29.42 -31.45
N ALA A 4 35.26 28.39 -31.15
CA ALA A 4 34.11 28.29 -30.25
C ALA A 4 33.87 26.83 -29.81
N ALA A 5 33.36 26.69 -28.60
CA ALA A 5 32.79 25.47 -28.05
C ALA A 5 31.50 25.08 -28.77
N LEU A 6 31.29 23.78 -29.02
CA LEU A 6 29.97 23.22 -29.28
C LEU A 6 29.74 22.04 -28.33
N SER A 7 29.39 22.43 -27.10
CA SER A 7 28.69 21.62 -26.12
C SER A 7 27.37 21.14 -26.73
N GLY A 8 27.23 19.84 -26.97
CA GLY A 8 25.94 19.25 -27.36
C GLY A 8 24.91 19.49 -26.25
N PRO A 9 23.66 19.87 -26.56
CA PRO A 9 22.64 20.06 -25.55
C PRO A 9 22.32 18.70 -24.93
N ALA A 10 22.68 18.54 -23.65
CA ALA A 10 22.14 17.49 -22.81
C ALA A 10 20.61 17.57 -22.91
N ARG A 11 19.99 16.57 -23.54
CA ARG A 11 18.54 16.49 -23.67
C ARG A 11 17.97 16.22 -22.28
N SER A 12 17.69 17.30 -21.55
CA SER A 12 16.97 17.28 -20.29
C SER A 12 15.65 16.53 -20.52
N ARG A 13 15.54 15.34 -19.91
CA ARG A 13 14.27 14.65 -19.71
C ARG A 13 13.49 15.45 -18.68
N THR A 14 12.85 16.52 -19.11
CA THR A 14 12.02 17.37 -18.26
C THR A 14 10.69 16.66 -17.98
N THR A 15 10.69 15.90 -16.88
CA THR A 15 9.65 15.89 -15.83
C THR A 15 8.18 15.96 -16.27
N THR A 16 7.60 14.81 -16.59
CA THR A 16 6.15 14.57 -16.44
C THR A 16 5.80 14.43 -14.94
N ALA A 17 5.91 15.51 -14.17
CA ALA A 17 5.70 15.49 -12.71
C ALA A 17 4.43 16.24 -12.25
N ALA A 18 3.84 17.10 -13.08
CA ALA A 18 2.75 17.98 -12.62
C ALA A 18 1.35 17.35 -12.62
N ASN A 19 1.08 16.35 -13.47
CA ASN A 19 -0.22 15.63 -13.49
C ASN A 19 -0.29 14.40 -12.57
N ASN A 20 0.82 14.07 -11.89
CA ASN A 20 0.98 12.81 -11.15
C ASN A 20 0.65 12.92 -9.65
N THR A 21 0.66 14.13 -9.08
CA THR A 21 0.53 14.34 -7.62
C THR A 21 -0.89 14.05 -7.11
N ASN A 22 -1.91 14.53 -7.83
CA ASN A 22 -3.31 14.27 -7.49
C ASN A 22 -3.67 12.79 -7.68
N HIS A 23 -3.07 12.15 -8.67
CA HIS A 23 -3.23 10.71 -8.90
C HIS A 23 -2.63 9.91 -7.74
N GLY A 24 -1.44 10.27 -7.27
CA GLY A 24 -0.80 9.62 -6.11
C GLY A 24 -1.61 9.73 -4.82
N LEU A 25 -2.26 10.87 -4.57
CA LEU A 25 -3.12 11.04 -3.39
C LEU A 25 -4.37 10.16 -3.47
N LEU A 26 -5.08 10.18 -4.60
CA LEU A 26 -6.28 9.36 -4.79
C LEU A 26 -5.97 7.86 -4.68
N LEU A 27 -4.83 7.41 -5.21
CA LEU A 27 -4.38 6.03 -5.07
C LEU A 27 -4.14 5.65 -3.60
N ARG A 28 -3.49 6.52 -2.82
CA ARG A 28 -3.28 6.30 -1.37
C ARG A 28 -4.59 6.24 -0.60
N VAL A 29 -5.55 7.11 -0.93
CA VAL A 29 -6.88 7.09 -0.30
C VAL A 29 -7.60 5.77 -0.61
N ARG A 30 -7.59 5.32 -1.87
CA ARG A 30 -8.20 4.04 -2.27
C ARG A 30 -7.52 2.85 -1.60
N ALA A 31 -6.19 2.85 -1.52
CA ALA A 31 -5.42 1.83 -0.83
C ALA A 31 -5.77 1.77 0.67
N TYR A 32 -5.91 2.92 1.34
CA TYR A 32 -6.33 2.98 2.73
C TYR A 32 -7.70 2.32 2.95
N PHE A 33 -8.69 2.67 2.12
CA PHE A 33 -10.03 2.07 2.22
C PHE A 33 -10.04 0.57 1.90
N ALA A 34 -9.24 0.13 0.92
CA ALA A 34 -9.06 -1.29 0.61
C ALA A 34 -8.50 -2.05 1.82
N GLY A 35 -7.44 -1.52 2.45
CA GLY A 35 -6.85 -2.11 3.65
C GLY A 35 -7.82 -2.15 4.83
N ARG A 36 -8.54 -1.04 5.08
CA ARG A 36 -9.52 -0.95 6.18
C ARG A 36 -10.68 -1.94 6.01
N ARG A 37 -11.11 -2.19 4.77
CA ARG A 37 -12.16 -3.18 4.47
C ARG A 37 -11.69 -4.59 4.79
N VAL A 38 -10.46 -4.94 4.41
CA VAL A 38 -9.88 -6.26 4.69
C VAL A 38 -9.67 -6.46 6.18
N GLU A 39 -9.09 -5.48 6.88
CA GLU A 39 -8.90 -5.52 8.33
C GLU A 39 -10.22 -5.80 9.08
N ARG A 40 -11.28 -5.03 8.78
CA ARG A 40 -12.58 -5.21 9.44
C ARG A 40 -13.15 -6.60 9.19
N ARG A 41 -13.08 -7.07 7.94
CA ARG A 41 -13.59 -8.39 7.58
C ARG A 41 -12.80 -9.50 8.28
N THR A 42 -11.48 -9.42 8.31
CA THR A 42 -10.62 -10.38 9.03
C THR A 42 -10.92 -10.38 10.52
N LEU A 43 -11.16 -9.21 11.12
CA LEU A 43 -11.53 -9.10 12.53
C LEU A 43 -12.87 -9.77 12.81
N GLU A 44 -13.88 -9.53 11.96
CA GLU A 44 -15.20 -10.16 12.08
C GLU A 44 -15.10 -11.69 11.93
N GLU A 45 -14.44 -12.17 10.88
CA GLU A 45 -14.28 -13.60 10.59
C GLU A 45 -13.52 -14.32 11.72
N LEU A 46 -12.36 -13.82 12.14
CA LEU A 46 -11.62 -14.40 13.26
C LEU A 46 -12.33 -14.22 14.61
N GLY A 47 -13.13 -13.17 14.76
CA GLY A 47 -13.97 -12.94 15.93
C GLY A 47 -15.08 -13.99 16.08
N MET A 48 -15.60 -14.51 14.97
CA MET A 48 -16.62 -15.58 14.95
C MET A 48 -16.05 -16.97 15.26
N THR A 49 -14.75 -17.18 15.06
CA THR A 49 -14.10 -18.46 15.39
C THR A 49 -13.99 -18.69 16.90
N THR A 50 -13.98 -19.96 17.31
CA THR A 50 -13.78 -20.38 18.70
C THR A 50 -12.30 -20.34 19.08
N ASN A 51 -12.00 -20.33 20.39
CA ASN A 51 -10.61 -20.40 20.86
C ASN A 51 -9.90 -21.68 20.40
N ARG A 52 -10.63 -22.79 20.20
CA ARG A 52 -10.06 -24.04 19.71
C ARG A 52 -9.67 -23.93 18.24
N GLU A 53 -10.55 -23.41 17.39
CA GLU A 53 -10.25 -23.21 15.97
C GLU A 53 -9.10 -22.21 15.78
N LEU A 54 -9.02 -21.16 16.60
CA LEU A 54 -7.86 -20.27 16.62
C LEU A 54 -6.58 -21.02 17.03
N ALA A 55 -6.65 -21.87 18.07
CA ALA A 55 -5.51 -22.66 18.52
C ALA A 55 -5.05 -23.68 17.47
N ASP A 56 -5.98 -24.27 16.71
CA ASP A 56 -5.67 -25.17 15.59
C ASP A 56 -4.90 -24.43 14.48
N LEU A 57 -5.12 -23.11 14.33
CA LEU A 57 -4.34 -22.22 13.46
C LEU A 57 -3.05 -21.69 14.11
N GLY A 58 -2.76 -22.06 15.37
CA GLY A 58 -1.62 -21.54 16.14
C GLY A 58 -1.79 -20.09 16.59
N LEU A 59 -3.02 -19.59 16.70
CA LEU A 59 -3.35 -18.22 17.07
C LEU A 59 -4.05 -18.17 18.44
N SER A 60 -3.83 -17.08 19.17
CA SER A 60 -4.63 -16.74 20.34
C SER A 60 -5.67 -15.67 20.03
N ARG A 61 -6.69 -15.53 20.88
CA ARG A 61 -7.67 -14.43 20.76
C ARG A 61 -7.00 -13.04 20.79
N TYR A 62 -5.89 -12.91 21.50
CA TYR A 62 -5.11 -11.67 21.59
C TYR A 62 -4.37 -11.34 20.28
N ASP A 63 -4.13 -12.33 19.41
CA ASP A 63 -3.50 -12.11 18.11
C ASP A 63 -4.48 -11.51 17.08
N VAL A 64 -5.78 -11.72 17.25
CA VAL A 64 -6.81 -11.35 16.25
C VAL A 64 -6.70 -9.88 15.81
N PRO A 65 -6.64 -8.87 16.70
CA PRO A 65 -6.51 -7.48 16.27
C PRO A 65 -5.22 -7.21 15.49
N ARG A 66 -4.11 -7.83 15.90
CA ARG A 66 -2.80 -7.68 15.26
C ARG A 66 -2.80 -8.30 13.85
N ILE A 67 -3.36 -9.48 13.70
CA ILE A 67 -3.46 -10.20 12.42
C ILE A 67 -4.39 -9.47 11.45
N ALA A 68 -5.54 -8.99 11.92
CA ALA A 68 -6.45 -8.18 11.12
C ALA A 68 -5.77 -6.91 10.58
N ALA A 69 -5.04 -6.18 11.44
CA ALA A 69 -4.30 -4.99 11.03
C ALA A 69 -3.16 -5.30 10.04
N LEU A 70 -2.52 -6.47 10.18
CA LEU A 70 -1.51 -6.94 9.22
C LEU A 70 -2.14 -7.24 7.86
N ALA A 71 -3.25 -7.99 7.82
CA ALA A 71 -3.97 -8.31 6.59
C ALA A 71 -4.44 -7.04 5.86
N GLY A 72 -4.96 -6.05 6.61
CA GLY A 72 -5.33 -4.75 6.05
C GLY A 72 -4.15 -4.00 5.43
N ARG A 73 -2.99 -3.98 6.09
CA ARG A 73 -1.77 -3.38 5.53
C ARG A 73 -1.32 -4.08 4.25
N GLN A 74 -1.27 -5.40 4.24
CA GLN A 74 -0.90 -6.17 3.05
C GLN A 74 -1.85 -5.92 1.87
N ALA A 75 -3.16 -5.77 2.15
CA ALA A 75 -4.13 -5.42 1.11
C ALA A 75 -3.92 -4.01 0.55
N ALA A 76 -3.60 -3.04 1.40
CA ALA A 76 -3.27 -1.68 0.96
C ALA A 76 -1.99 -1.64 0.12
N GLU A 77 -0.94 -2.36 0.53
CA GLU A 77 0.32 -2.48 -0.20
C GLU A 77 0.11 -3.12 -1.58
N LYS A 78 -0.66 -4.22 -1.64
CA LYS A 78 -0.99 -4.88 -2.90
C LYS A 78 -1.74 -3.94 -3.86
N PHE A 79 -2.62 -3.08 -3.34
CA PHE A 79 -3.35 -2.10 -4.15
C PHE A 79 -2.42 -1.01 -4.72
N LEU A 80 -1.36 -0.65 -4.00
CA LEU A 80 -0.37 0.32 -4.45
C LEU A 80 0.65 -0.26 -5.45
N SER A 81 0.84 -1.57 -5.45
CA SER A 81 1.74 -2.28 -6.37
C SER A 81 1.06 -2.81 -7.65
N ALA A 82 -0.27 -2.75 -7.71
CA ALA A 82 -1.09 -3.25 -8.82
C ALA A 82 -1.23 -2.18 -9.93
#